data_AF-A0A954L876-F1
#
_entry.id   AF-A0A954L876-F1
#
_cell.length_a   1.000
_cell.length_b   1.000
_cell.length_c   1.000
_cell.angle_alpha   90.00
_cell.angle_beta   90.00
_cell.angle_gamma   90.00
#
_symmetry.space_group_name_H-M   'P 1'
#
loop_
_entity.id
_entity.type
_entity.pdbx_description
1 polymer ?
#
loop_
_entity_poly.entity_id
_entity_poly.type
_entity_poly.pdbx_seq_one_letter_code
_entity_poly.pdbx_strand_id
1 'polypeptide(L)'
;MDSQFLLAVISRWLHVGTAIVLIGGTFFMRMIVLPSVAGGSEELLAGIRKRWQRVLHPGIAIFILSGFYNFWRALPDHSDDGLYHGLVGTKILLAFGIFFLASALTGRSAGTQKFRDQPRRWLGVILLLATVIVGISGFVKVRGPASGAPTANATETPDAGE
;
A
#
# COMPACT_ATOMS: atom_id res chain seq x y z
N MET A 1 2.98 28.70 -5.07
CA MET A 1 2.72 27.25 -5.10
C MET A 1 1.37 27.02 -4.46
N ASP A 2 0.44 26.40 -5.18
CA ASP A 2 -0.91 26.20 -4.69
C ASP A 2 -0.93 25.20 -3.52
N SER A 3 -1.60 25.55 -2.43
CA SER A 3 -1.68 24.71 -1.22
C SER A 3 -2.21 23.30 -1.53
N GLN A 4 -3.11 23.17 -2.50
CA GLN A 4 -3.65 21.88 -2.93
C GLN A 4 -2.59 20.99 -3.60
N PHE A 5 -1.70 21.58 -4.40
CA PHE A 5 -0.59 20.86 -5.02
C PHE A 5 0.39 20.33 -3.97
N LEU A 6 0.76 21.17 -3.00
CA LEU A 6 1.63 20.76 -1.88
C LEU A 6 1.02 19.60 -1.08
N LEU A 7 -0.27 19.67 -0.76
CA LEU A 7 -0.97 18.59 -0.04
C LEU A 7 -0.98 17.29 -0.84
N ALA A 8 -1.20 17.34 -2.16
CA ALA A 8 -1.16 16.16 -3.02
C ALA A 8 0.23 15.51 -3.06
N VAL A 9 1.29 16.31 -3.18
CA VAL A 9 2.67 15.83 -3.17
C VAL A 9 3.02 15.19 -1.83
N ILE A 10 2.73 15.88 -0.72
CA ILE A 10 3.00 15.38 0.64
C ILE A 10 2.22 14.11 0.90
N SER A 11 0.93 14.06 0.55
CA SER A 11 0.10 12.88 0.77
C SER A 11 0.62 11.66 0.01
N ARG A 12 1.02 11.84 -1.26
CA ARG A 12 1.60 10.75 -2.05
C ARG A 12 2.95 10.30 -1.49
N TRP A 13 3.81 11.26 -1.11
CA TRP A 13 5.09 10.98 -0.49
C TRP A 13 4.92 10.20 0.82
N LEU A 14 3.98 10.62 1.66
CA LEU A 14 3.66 9.98 2.92
C LEU A 14 3.11 8.57 2.68
N HIS A 15 2.23 8.38 1.70
CA HIS A 15 1.67 7.08 1.35
C HIS A 15 2.75 6.08 0.94
N VAL A 16 3.60 6.48 -0.03
CA VAL A 16 4.68 5.62 -0.56
C VAL A 16 5.77 5.41 0.50
N GLY A 17 6.18 6.46 1.21
CA GLY A 17 7.16 6.39 2.28
C GLY A 17 6.71 5.44 3.40
N THR A 18 5.44 5.51 3.79
CA THR A 18 4.88 4.58 4.78
C THR A 18 4.87 3.14 4.26
N ALA A 19 4.53 2.93 2.99
CA ALA A 19 4.62 1.60 2.36
C ALA A 19 6.05 1.03 2.46
N ILE A 20 7.05 1.85 2.15
CA ILE A 20 8.47 1.47 2.20
C ILE A 20 8.86 1.04 3.61
N VAL A 21 8.48 1.81 4.64
CA VAL A 21 8.81 1.47 6.04
C VAL A 21 8.11 0.16 6.46
N LEU A 22 6.82 0.01 6.19
CA LEU A 22 6.06 -1.16 6.64
C LEU A 22 6.47 -2.45 5.92
N ILE A 23 6.61 -2.40 4.60
CA ILE A 23 7.01 -3.57 3.79
C ILE A 23 8.50 -3.85 3.97
N GLY A 24 9.35 -2.82 3.99
CA GLY A 24 10.78 -2.95 4.25
C GLY A 24 11.08 -3.50 5.64
N GLY A 25 10.39 -3.04 6.68
CA GLY A 25 10.50 -3.60 8.03
C GLY A 25 9.99 -5.04 8.11
N THR A 26 8.93 -5.38 7.38
CA THR A 26 8.44 -6.77 7.26
C THR A 26 9.47 -7.67 6.57
N PHE A 27 10.11 -7.17 5.51
CA PHE A 27 11.19 -7.86 4.81
C PHE A 27 12.40 -8.06 5.73
N PHE A 28 12.82 -7.02 6.45
CA PHE A 28 13.91 -7.07 7.42
C PHE A 28 13.63 -8.09 8.52
N MET A 29 12.42 -8.11 9.07
CA MET A 29 12.00 -9.13 10.03
C MET A 29 12.14 -10.54 9.46
N ARG A 30 11.57 -10.77 8.27
CA ARG A 30 11.52 -12.07 7.60
C ARG A 30 12.91 -12.63 7.31
N MET A 31 13.79 -11.80 6.78
CA MET A 31 15.05 -12.22 6.16
C MET A 31 16.26 -12.09 7.09
N ILE A 32 16.21 -11.15 8.03
CA ILE A 32 17.36 -10.85 8.90
C ILE A 32 17.01 -11.20 10.34
N VAL A 33 15.97 -10.60 10.93
CA VAL A 33 15.69 -10.80 12.36
C VAL A 33 15.36 -12.25 12.69
N LEU A 34 14.37 -12.85 12.02
CA LEU A 34 13.92 -14.21 12.32
C LEU A 34 15.06 -15.24 12.22
N PRO A 35 15.88 -15.23 11.15
CA PRO A 35 17.05 -16.11 11.07
C PRO A 35 18.12 -15.81 12.14
N SER A 36 18.41 -14.54 12.42
CA SER A 36 19.45 -14.15 13.39
C SER A 36 19.14 -14.52 14.84
N VAL A 37 17.85 -14.71 15.17
CA VAL A 37 17.40 -15.11 16.50
C VAL A 37 16.87 -16.54 16.54
N ALA A 38 17.13 -17.33 15.49
CA ALA A 38 16.74 -18.73 15.46
C ALA A 38 17.42 -19.50 16.62
N GLY A 39 16.60 -20.11 17.48
CA GLY A 39 17.09 -20.76 18.71
C GLY A 39 17.33 -19.81 19.89
N GLY A 40 17.07 -18.51 19.73
CA GLY A 40 17.11 -17.51 20.80
C GLY A 40 15.86 -17.52 21.69
N SER A 41 15.84 -16.68 22.72
CA SER A 41 14.71 -16.64 23.68
C SER A 41 13.45 -15.99 23.08
N GLU A 42 12.28 -16.54 23.42
CA GLU A 42 10.98 -15.95 23.06
C GLU A 42 10.79 -14.52 23.62
N GLU A 43 11.46 -14.20 24.73
CA GLU A 43 11.41 -12.87 25.34
C GLU A 43 12.04 -11.81 24.42
N LEU A 44 13.16 -12.15 23.75
CA LEU A 44 13.79 -11.27 22.76
C LEU A 44 12.85 -11.00 21.58
N LEU A 45 12.26 -12.06 21.03
CA LEU A 45 11.29 -11.96 19.93
C LEU A 45 10.05 -11.15 20.32
N ALA A 46 9.53 -11.33 21.53
CA ALA A 46 8.43 -10.54 22.07
C ALA A 46 8.82 -9.05 22.20
N GLY A 47 10.04 -8.78 22.67
CA GLY A 47 10.59 -7.43 22.79
C GLY A 47 10.74 -6.72 21.44
N ILE A 48 11.14 -7.44 20.39
CA ILE A 48 11.23 -6.91 19.02
C ILE A 48 9.83 -6.65 18.47
N ARG A 49 8.90 -7.61 18.59
CA ARG A 49 7.51 -7.47 18.14
C ARG A 49 6.83 -6.25 18.78
N LYS A 50 7.01 -6.05 20.09
CA LYS A 50 6.45 -4.91 20.82
C LYS A 50 6.96 -3.56 20.30
N ARG A 51 8.25 -3.46 19.95
CA ARG A 51 8.83 -2.24 19.37
C ARG A 51 8.29 -2.02 17.95
N TRP A 52 8.21 -3.08 17.16
CA TRP A 52 7.66 -3.01 15.82
C TRP A 52 6.19 -2.60 15.80
N GLN A 53 5.36 -3.06 16.73
CA GLN A 53 3.96 -2.63 16.85
C GLN A 53 3.81 -1.11 16.93
N ARG A 54 4.71 -0.44 17.66
CA ARG A 54 4.69 1.02 17.82
C ARG A 54 4.96 1.76 16.52
N VAL A 55 5.61 1.12 15.56
CA VAL A 55 5.82 1.66 14.20
C VAL A 55 4.67 1.23 13.28
N LEU A 56 4.27 -0.04 13.38
CA LEU A 56 3.26 -0.66 12.53
C LEU A 56 1.90 0.04 12.63
N HIS A 57 1.34 0.21 13.84
CA HIS A 57 -0.01 0.77 14.01
C HIS A 57 -0.17 2.21 13.51
N PRO A 58 0.69 3.18 13.90
CA PRO A 58 0.61 4.52 13.33
C PRO A 58 0.93 4.52 11.83
N GLY A 59 1.84 3.66 11.37
CA GLY A 59 2.10 3.49 9.94
C GLY A 59 0.86 3.05 9.17
N ILE A 60 0.11 2.06 9.67
CA ILE A 60 -1.15 1.62 9.04
C ILE A 60 -2.14 2.78 8.99
N ALA A 61 -2.30 3.53 10.08
CA ALA A 61 -3.22 4.68 10.12
C ALA A 61 -2.83 5.74 9.08
N ILE A 62 -1.55 6.12 9.02
CA ILE A 62 -1.02 7.08 8.04
C ILE A 62 -1.22 6.57 6.61
N PHE A 63 -0.96 5.29 6.36
CA PHE A 63 -1.12 4.68 5.04
C PHE A 63 -2.58 4.72 4.58
N ILE A 64 -3.53 4.40 5.46
CA ILE A 64 -4.97 4.43 5.16
C ILE A 64 -5.41 5.86 4.86
N LEU A 65 -5.08 6.83 5.73
CA LEU A 65 -5.48 8.23 5.55
C LEU A 65 -4.93 8.83 4.26
N SER A 66 -3.64 8.64 4.02
CA SER A 66 -2.99 9.11 2.78
C SER A 66 -3.53 8.36 1.56
N GLY A 67 -3.72 7.05 1.64
CA GLY A 67 -4.25 6.23 0.55
C GLY A 67 -5.67 6.63 0.15
N PHE A 68 -6.53 6.89 1.14
CA PHE A 68 -7.89 7.36 0.94
C PHE A 68 -7.90 8.73 0.25
N TYR A 69 -7.09 9.69 0.72
CA TYR A 69 -6.96 10.99 0.07
C TYR A 69 -6.51 10.88 -1.39
N ASN A 70 -5.48 10.07 -1.67
CA ASN A 70 -4.97 9.86 -3.02
C ASN A 70 -6.02 9.19 -3.93
N PHE A 71 -6.79 8.23 -3.40
CA PHE A 71 -7.87 7.57 -4.13
C PHE A 71 -9.00 8.54 -4.47
N TRP A 72 -9.49 9.31 -3.49
CA TRP A 72 -10.56 10.27 -3.67
C TRP A 72 -10.22 11.31 -4.74
N ARG A 73 -8.98 11.82 -4.72
CA ARG A 73 -8.50 12.80 -5.68
C ARG A 73 -8.38 12.24 -7.11
N ALA A 74 -8.11 10.94 -7.25
CA ALA A 74 -7.98 10.29 -8.56
C ALA A 74 -9.31 9.77 -9.13
N LEU A 75 -10.40 9.80 -8.33
CA LEU A 75 -11.70 9.25 -8.69
C LEU A 75 -12.36 9.95 -9.90
N PRO A 76 -12.37 11.30 -10.00
CA PRO A 76 -12.99 11.99 -11.13
C PRO A 76 -12.29 11.70 -12.47
N ASP A 77 -10.97 11.50 -12.44
CA ASP A 77 -10.16 11.31 -13.64
C ASP A 77 -10.36 9.92 -14.30
N HIS A 78 -11.07 9.00 -13.64
CA HIS A 78 -11.20 7.59 -14.06
C HIS A 78 -12.64 7.06 -13.97
N SER A 79 -13.65 7.93 -13.96
CA SER A 79 -15.07 7.56 -13.74
C SER A 79 -15.60 6.48 -14.70
N ASP A 80 -15.10 6.44 -15.93
CA ASP A 80 -15.54 5.50 -16.97
C ASP A 80 -14.59 4.30 -17.14
N ASP A 81 -13.64 4.10 -16.23
CA ASP A 81 -12.61 3.07 -16.33
C ASP A 81 -12.88 1.92 -15.35
N GLY A 82 -13.76 1.00 -15.75
CA GLY A 82 -14.14 -0.15 -14.91
C GLY A 82 -12.95 -1.05 -14.51
N LEU A 83 -11.96 -1.22 -15.39
CA LEU A 83 -10.76 -2.01 -15.08
C LEU A 83 -9.85 -1.28 -14.08
N TYR A 84 -9.75 0.06 -14.14
CA TYR A 84 -9.08 0.85 -13.12
C TYR A 84 -9.72 0.62 -11.76
N HIS A 85 -11.04 0.75 -11.66
CA HIS A 85 -11.77 0.55 -10.40
C HIS A 85 -11.62 -0.88 -9.87
N GLY A 86 -11.70 -1.90 -10.72
CA GLY A 86 -11.48 -3.28 -10.32
C GLY A 86 -10.08 -3.52 -9.74
N LEU A 87 -9.03 -3.03 -10.41
CA LEU A 87 -7.65 -3.17 -9.96
C LEU A 87 -7.33 -2.35 -8.72
N VAL A 88 -7.82 -1.10 -8.65
CA VAL A 88 -7.65 -0.22 -7.51
C VAL A 88 -8.42 -0.71 -6.28
N GLY A 89 -9.63 -1.21 -6.46
CA GLY A 89 -10.39 -1.86 -5.38
C GLY A 89 -9.69 -3.11 -4.88
N THR A 90 -9.18 -3.95 -5.80
CA THR A 90 -8.44 -5.17 -5.44
C THR A 90 -7.20 -4.86 -4.60
N LYS A 91 -6.36 -3.88 -5.00
CA LYS A 91 -5.18 -3.53 -4.20
C LYS A 91 -5.54 -3.01 -2.80
N ILE A 92 -6.67 -2.32 -2.65
CA ILE A 92 -7.16 -1.84 -1.34
C ILE A 92 -7.54 -3.02 -0.46
N LEU A 93 -8.28 -4.00 -0.99
CA LEU A 93 -8.62 -5.24 -0.26
C LEU A 93 -7.38 -6.03 0.16
N LEU A 94 -6.41 -6.17 -0.75
CA LEU A 94 -5.13 -6.82 -0.44
C LEU A 94 -4.36 -6.07 0.65
N ALA A 95 -4.36 -4.73 0.62
CA ALA A 95 -3.72 -3.91 1.65
C ALA A 95 -4.36 -4.13 3.03
N PHE A 96 -5.69 -4.20 3.12
CA PHE A 96 -6.36 -4.56 4.37
C PHE A 96 -6.01 -5.97 4.85
N GLY A 97 -5.88 -6.94 3.94
CA GLY A 97 -5.37 -8.27 4.25
C GLY A 97 -3.96 -8.24 4.85
N ILE A 98 -3.06 -7.43 4.28
CA ILE A 98 -1.72 -7.19 4.83
C ILE A 98 -1.79 -6.56 6.23
N PHE A 99 -2.62 -5.54 6.46
CA PHE A 99 -2.73 -4.88 7.76
C PHE A 99 -3.27 -5.81 8.84
N PHE A 100 -4.26 -6.63 8.49
CA PHE A 100 -4.77 -7.67 9.37
C PHE A 100 -3.67 -8.67 9.75
N LEU A 101 -2.97 -9.23 8.76
CA LEU A 101 -1.89 -10.20 9.00
C LEU A 101 -0.76 -9.59 9.82
N ALA A 102 -0.29 -8.39 9.47
CA ALA A 102 0.77 -7.70 10.20
C ALA A 102 0.36 -7.41 11.65
N SER A 103 -0.88 -7.00 11.88
CA SER A 103 -1.41 -6.79 13.23
C SER A 103 -1.53 -8.11 14.01
N ALA A 104 -1.94 -9.20 13.36
CA ALA A 104 -2.03 -10.53 13.97
C ALA A 104 -0.65 -11.07 14.39
N LEU A 105 0.37 -10.90 13.55
CA LEU A 105 1.73 -11.36 13.82
C LEU A 105 2.41 -10.60 14.98
N THR A 106 1.93 -9.40 15.26
CA THR A 106 2.56 -8.49 16.22
C THR A 106 1.74 -8.34 17.50
N GLY A 107 0.45 -8.67 17.45
CA GLY A 107 -0.47 -8.67 18.58
C GLY A 107 -0.13 -9.68 19.67
N ARG A 108 -0.93 -9.64 20.74
CA ARG A 108 -0.80 -10.48 21.95
C ARG A 108 -2.05 -11.34 22.25
N SER A 109 -3.08 -11.28 21.40
CA SER A 109 -4.32 -12.00 21.62
C SER A 109 -4.17 -13.49 21.34
N ALA A 110 -4.82 -14.36 22.14
CA ALA A 110 -4.79 -15.80 21.94
C ALA A 110 -5.35 -16.21 20.56
N GLY A 111 -6.38 -15.51 20.06
CA GLY A 111 -6.98 -15.79 18.75
C GLY A 111 -6.05 -15.61 17.54
N THR A 112 -4.92 -14.90 17.71
CA THR A 112 -3.94 -14.69 16.64
C THR A 112 -2.68 -15.54 16.79
N GLN A 113 -2.66 -16.46 17.76
CA GLN A 113 -1.48 -17.28 18.06
C GLN A 113 -1.03 -18.14 16.87
N LYS A 114 -1.98 -18.73 16.12
CA LYS A 114 -1.69 -19.53 14.91
C LYS A 114 -0.82 -18.79 13.87
N PHE A 115 -0.93 -17.46 13.81
CA PHE A 115 -0.10 -16.64 12.92
C PHE A 115 1.31 -16.44 13.47
N ARG A 116 1.44 -16.34 14.79
CA ARG A 116 2.72 -16.18 15.50
C ARG A 116 3.51 -17.48 15.60
N ASP A 117 2.85 -18.63 15.50
CA ASP A 117 3.50 -19.95 15.51
C ASP A 117 4.22 -20.24 14.17
N GLN A 118 3.78 -19.61 13.07
CA GLN A 118 4.40 -19.74 11.75
C GLN A 118 4.79 -18.37 11.16
N PRO A 119 5.55 -17.53 11.90
CA PRO A 119 5.74 -16.14 11.52
C PRO A 119 6.53 -16.05 10.21
N ARG A 120 7.45 -16.99 9.97
CA ARG A 120 8.20 -17.13 8.72
C ARG A 120 7.27 -17.24 7.51
N ARG A 121 6.24 -18.09 7.59
CA ARG A 121 5.28 -18.31 6.50
C ARG A 121 4.46 -17.05 6.24
N TRP A 122 3.87 -16.48 7.31
CA TRP A 122 2.94 -15.36 7.17
C TRP A 122 3.61 -14.05 6.79
N LEU A 123 4.82 -13.76 7.29
CA LEU A 123 5.62 -12.65 6.77
C LEU A 123 5.90 -12.84 5.26
N GLY A 124 6.12 -14.08 4.80
CA GLY A 124 6.27 -14.38 3.38
C GLY A 124 5.01 -14.09 2.57
N VAL A 125 3.84 -14.46 3.10
CA VAL A 125 2.54 -14.13 2.50
C VAL A 125 2.35 -12.61 2.40
N ILE A 126 2.65 -11.86 3.47
CA ILE A 126 2.57 -10.39 3.45
C ILE A 126 3.46 -9.81 2.33
N LEU A 127 4.70 -10.29 2.21
CA LEU A 127 5.62 -9.81 1.17
C LEU A 127 5.10 -10.14 -0.23
N LEU A 128 4.56 -11.34 -0.45
CA LEU A 128 3.95 -11.71 -1.73
C LEU A 128 2.77 -10.79 -2.08
N LEU A 129 1.86 -10.56 -1.13
CA LEU A 129 0.74 -9.65 -1.33
C LEU A 129 1.21 -8.22 -1.63
N ALA A 130 2.25 -7.75 -0.94
CA ALA A 130 2.83 -6.44 -1.19
C ALA A 130 3.43 -6.34 -2.60
N THR A 131 4.12 -7.38 -3.07
CA THR A 131 4.62 -7.45 -4.44
C THR A 131 3.49 -7.37 -5.47
N VAL A 132 2.38 -8.08 -5.24
CA VAL A 132 1.20 -8.01 -6.12
C VAL A 132 0.61 -6.59 -6.14
N ILE A 133 0.47 -5.93 -4.98
CA ILE A 133 -0.02 -4.53 -4.89
C ILE A 133 0.87 -3.56 -5.68
N VAL A 134 2.20 -3.71 -5.55
CA VAL A 134 3.17 -2.90 -6.31
C VAL A 134 3.06 -3.18 -7.81
N GLY A 135 2.91 -4.45 -8.21
CA GLY A 135 2.68 -4.84 -9.60
C GLY A 135 1.43 -4.21 -10.20
N ILE A 136 0.29 -4.25 -9.48
CA ILE A 136 -0.95 -3.58 -9.88
C ILE A 136 -0.73 -2.07 -10.02
N SER A 137 -0.04 -1.47 -9.05
CA SER A 137 0.23 -0.02 -9.04
C SER A 137 1.11 0.40 -10.21
N GLY A 138 2.11 -0.41 -10.56
CA GLY A 138 2.95 -0.22 -11.74
C GLY A 138 2.16 -0.36 -13.04
N PHE A 139 1.37 -1.43 -13.17
CA PHE A 139 0.54 -1.67 -14.35
C PHE A 139 -0.45 -0.54 -14.62
N VAL A 140 -1.20 -0.11 -13.59
CA VAL A 140 -2.16 1.01 -13.72
C VAL A 140 -1.46 2.31 -14.10
N LYS A 141 -0.25 2.55 -13.59
CA LYS A 141 0.52 3.75 -13.94
C LYS A 141 1.04 3.71 -15.38
N VAL A 142 1.48 2.55 -15.86
CA VAL A 142 2.06 2.40 -17.22
C VAL A 142 0.97 2.39 -18.29
N ARG A 143 -0.16 1.74 -18.04
CA ARG A 143 -1.23 1.60 -19.03
C ARG A 143 -1.92 2.94 -19.39
N GLY A 144 -1.93 3.90 -18.47
CA GLY A 144 -2.65 5.17 -18.63
C GLY A 144 -4.19 5.08 -18.46
N PRO A 145 -4.93 6.16 -18.69
CA PRO A 145 -6.39 6.16 -18.73
C PRO A 145 -6.91 5.31 -19.89
N ALA A 146 -8.13 4.77 -19.77
CA ALA A 146 -8.79 4.07 -20.88
C ALA A 146 -8.76 4.91 -22.18
N SER A 147 -8.19 4.35 -23.24
CA SER A 147 -8.12 4.98 -24.56
C SER A 147 -9.54 5.19 -25.09
N GLY A 148 -10.08 6.42 -24.96
CA GLY A 148 -11.43 6.73 -25.44
C GLY A 148 -12.13 7.93 -24.79
N ALA A 149 -11.62 8.51 -23.70
CA ALA A 149 -12.14 9.81 -23.26
C ALA A 149 -11.84 10.84 -24.37
N PRO A 150 -12.85 11.51 -24.96
CA PRO A 150 -12.61 12.51 -25.98
C PRO A 150 -11.63 13.54 -25.44
N THR A 151 -10.51 13.73 -26.12
CA THR A 151 -9.70 14.92 -25.97
C THR A 151 -10.56 16.10 -26.37
N ALA A 152 -11.30 16.67 -25.41
CA ALA A 152 -11.97 17.95 -25.54
C ALA A 152 -10.90 19.04 -25.57
N ASN A 153 -10.17 19.11 -26.69
CA ASN A 153 -9.30 20.18 -27.14
C ASN A 153 -8.95 19.91 -28.61
N ALA A 154 -9.97 19.92 -29.46
CA ALA A 154 -9.85 20.13 -30.89
C ALA A 154 -10.99 21.03 -31.34
N THR A 155 -11.16 22.18 -30.66
CA THR A 155 -11.95 23.29 -31.19
C THR A 155 -11.11 23.98 -32.25
N GLU A 156 -11.32 23.53 -33.49
CA GLU A 156 -11.67 24.39 -34.63
C GLU A 156 -10.85 25.68 -34.78
N THR A 157 -9.87 25.65 -35.70
CA THR A 157 -9.58 26.86 -36.48
C THR A 157 -10.53 26.81 -37.68
N PRO A 158 -11.47 27.75 -37.84
CA PRO A 158 -12.33 27.78 -39.00
C PRO A 158 -11.51 28.04 -40.27
N ASP A 159 -11.82 27.21 -41.26
CA ASP A 159 -11.64 27.43 -42.69
C ASP A 159 -11.71 28.92 -43.07
N ALA A 160 -10.57 29.49 -43.48
CA ALA A 160 -10.51 30.77 -44.17
C ALA A 160 -10.48 30.49 -45.67
N GLY A 161 -11.66 30.18 -46.21
CA GLY A 161 -11.94 30.22 -47.64
C GLY A 161 -12.44 31.60 -48.06
N GLU A 162 -11.88 32.05 -49.19
CA GLU A 162 -12.23 33.20 -50.05
C GLU A 162 -11.69 34.59 -49.69
#